data_AF-A0A517PUS6-F1
#
_entry.id   AF-A0A517PUS6-F1
#
_cell.length_a   1.000
_cell.length_b   1.000
_cell.length_c   1.000
_cell.angle_alpha   90.00
_cell.angle_beta   90.00
_cell.angle_gamma   90.00
#
_symmetry.space_group_name_H-M   'P 1'
#
loop_
_entity.id
_entity.type
_entity.pdbx_description
1 polymer ?
#
loop_
_entity_poly.entity_id
_entity_poly.type
_entity_poly.pdbx_seq_one_letter_code
_entity_poly.pdbx_strand_id
1 'polypeptide(L)'
;MRSTIIFRCANFFILCLACLPITVQAEAQTAETKLVRVAVFDYPDKESNGPRNLKQFLTPANGFKYQVVRPAEIRNGILKDFDVLIMPGGSGSKQSKALAPEGRKAVRQFVQNGGGYVGICAGAYLASSHYPWSLGVINARVWDRQHWARGAETVEIGLTPAGQQVLARGPKSYKVRYQNGPLLVPDNQQHLPGYEVLASFETEVARNGAPAGAMVGTHAIIRSKFGAGRVICYSPHPEAQDGPKSLVASGVYWAAQVD
;
A
#
# COMPACT_ATOMS: atom_id res chain seq x y z
N MET A 1 -68.78 -45.19 62.94
CA MET A 1 -67.62 -46.00 62.51
C MET A 1 -66.47 -45.08 62.19
N ARG A 2 -65.49 -44.96 63.10
CA ARG A 2 -64.22 -44.28 62.88
C ARG A 2 -63.17 -45.39 62.70
N SER A 3 -62.59 -45.50 61.51
CA SER A 3 -61.49 -46.44 61.26
C SER A 3 -60.19 -45.66 61.10
N THR A 4 -59.27 -45.98 62.01
CA THR A 4 -57.95 -45.40 62.21
C THR A 4 -56.99 -45.82 61.10
N ILE A 5 -56.24 -44.84 60.59
CA ILE A 5 -55.21 -44.97 59.54
C ILE A 5 -53.92 -45.55 60.15
N ILE A 6 -53.36 -46.59 59.54
CA ILE A 6 -52.03 -47.14 59.87
C ILE A 6 -51.02 -46.58 58.86
N PHE A 7 -50.04 -45.84 59.34
CA PHE A 7 -48.89 -45.36 58.56
C PHE A 7 -47.90 -46.51 58.32
N ARG A 8 -47.51 -46.74 57.06
CA ARG A 8 -46.32 -47.53 56.70
C ARG A 8 -45.26 -46.59 56.14
N CYS A 9 -44.12 -46.52 56.83
CA CYS A 9 -42.92 -45.83 56.36
C CYS A 9 -42.36 -46.54 55.11
N ALA A 10 -42.22 -45.82 54.00
CA ALA A 10 -41.48 -46.26 52.83
C ALA A 10 -40.13 -45.53 52.79
N ASN A 11 -39.03 -46.29 52.80
CA ASN A 11 -37.67 -45.79 52.65
C ASN A 11 -37.49 -45.12 51.28
N PHE A 12 -37.16 -43.83 51.26
CA PHE A 12 -36.72 -43.12 50.06
C PHE A 12 -35.22 -43.35 49.86
N PHE A 13 -34.85 -44.09 48.81
CA PHE A 13 -33.47 -44.17 48.32
C PHE A 13 -33.23 -42.96 47.42
N ILE A 14 -32.43 -42.00 47.87
CA ILE A 14 -32.00 -40.85 47.05
C ILE A 14 -30.81 -41.31 46.19
N LEU A 15 -31.05 -41.45 44.88
CA LEU A 15 -29.99 -41.67 43.89
C LEU A 15 -29.38 -40.30 43.53
N CYS A 16 -28.21 -39.97 44.07
CA CYS A 16 -27.45 -38.79 43.63
C CYS A 16 -26.88 -39.04 42.22
N LEU A 17 -27.51 -38.45 41.19
CA LEU A 17 -26.87 -38.31 39.87
C LEU A 17 -25.72 -37.31 39.98
N ALA A 18 -24.49 -37.80 39.86
CA ALA A 18 -23.32 -36.95 39.72
C ALA A 18 -23.34 -36.27 38.34
N CYS A 19 -23.73 -34.98 38.30
CA CYS A 19 -23.50 -34.13 37.14
C CYS A 19 -21.99 -33.86 36.99
N LEU A 20 -21.33 -34.56 36.08
CA LEU A 20 -19.98 -34.19 35.64
C LEU A 20 -20.08 -32.98 34.72
N PRO A 21 -19.29 -31.91 34.94
CA PRO A 21 -19.30 -30.75 34.06
C PRO A 21 -18.71 -31.14 32.70
N ILE A 22 -19.51 -31.00 31.65
CA ILE A 22 -19.03 -31.08 30.26
C ILE A 22 -18.23 -29.80 30.03
N THR A 23 -16.90 -29.87 30.12
CA THR A 23 -16.02 -28.80 29.66
C THR A 23 -16.06 -28.76 28.15
N VAL A 24 -16.85 -27.84 27.59
CA VAL A 24 -16.74 -27.45 26.17
C VAL A 24 -15.40 -26.74 26.00
N GLN A 25 -14.40 -27.46 25.49
CA GLN A 25 -13.19 -26.81 24.98
C GLN A 25 -13.55 -26.13 23.66
N ALA A 26 -13.62 -24.80 23.69
CA ALA A 26 -13.63 -24.02 22.47
C ALA A 26 -12.24 -24.14 21.83
N GLU A 27 -12.14 -24.90 20.74
CA GLU A 27 -10.96 -24.84 19.88
C GLU A 27 -10.89 -23.45 19.27
N ALA A 28 -9.89 -22.67 19.67
CA ALA A 28 -9.55 -21.43 19.01
C ALA A 28 -9.05 -21.79 17.61
N GLN A 29 -9.95 -21.72 16.62
CA GLN A 29 -9.62 -21.87 15.21
C GLN A 29 -8.74 -20.67 14.84
N THR A 30 -7.42 -20.85 14.85
CA THR A 30 -6.49 -19.83 14.37
C THR A 30 -6.75 -19.67 12.87
N ALA A 31 -7.51 -18.64 12.51
CA ALA A 31 -7.67 -18.24 11.13
C ALA A 31 -6.29 -18.04 10.53
N GLU A 32 -5.95 -18.83 9.51
CA GLU A 32 -4.69 -18.70 8.81
C GLU A 32 -4.70 -17.34 8.11
N THR A 33 -3.91 -16.38 8.62
CA THR A 33 -3.90 -15.01 8.10
C THR A 33 -3.38 -15.04 6.66
N LYS A 34 -4.28 -14.86 5.68
CA LYS A 34 -3.91 -14.80 4.27
C LYS A 34 -2.97 -13.63 4.02
N LEU A 35 -1.75 -13.93 3.59
CA LEU A 35 -0.72 -12.92 3.29
C LEU A 35 -1.08 -12.14 2.03
N VAL A 36 -0.83 -10.82 2.03
CA VAL A 36 -0.90 -9.98 0.84
C VAL A 36 0.27 -10.33 -0.09
N ARG A 37 -0.04 -10.69 -1.34
CA ARG A 37 0.93 -11.08 -2.37
C ARG A 37 1.40 -9.85 -3.13
N VAL A 38 2.68 -9.53 -3.03
CA VAL A 38 3.27 -8.29 -3.56
C VAL A 38 4.25 -8.59 -4.68
N ALA A 39 3.98 -8.10 -5.88
CA ALA A 39 4.96 -8.03 -6.95
C ALA A 39 5.82 -6.77 -6.75
N VAL A 40 7.14 -6.90 -6.75
CA VAL A 40 8.09 -5.78 -6.69
C VAL A 40 8.83 -5.69 -8.02
N PHE A 41 8.61 -4.62 -8.78
CA PHE A 41 9.24 -4.45 -10.09
C PHE A 41 10.75 -4.18 -9.97
N ASP A 42 11.55 -4.86 -10.80
CA ASP A 42 12.97 -4.52 -10.97
C ASP A 42 13.44 -4.80 -12.41
N TYR A 43 14.24 -3.90 -12.97
CA TYR A 43 14.69 -3.93 -14.37
C TYR A 43 16.19 -3.76 -14.65
N PRO A 44 17.10 -3.53 -13.68
CA PRO A 44 18.52 -3.81 -13.86
C PRO A 44 18.84 -5.29 -13.57
N ASP A 45 19.90 -5.81 -14.20
CA ASP A 45 20.41 -7.17 -13.93
C ASP A 45 20.92 -7.32 -12.47
N LYS A 46 21.35 -6.21 -11.86
CA LYS A 46 21.71 -6.11 -10.44
C LYS A 46 20.58 -5.47 -9.63
N GLU A 47 20.24 -6.07 -8.49
CA GLU A 47 19.20 -5.55 -7.57
C GLU A 47 19.43 -4.08 -7.25
N SER A 48 18.42 -3.25 -7.50
CA SER A 48 18.43 -1.83 -7.17
C SER A 48 18.13 -1.59 -5.68
N ASN A 49 18.44 -0.39 -5.15
CA ASN A 49 18.22 -0.07 -3.74
C ASN A 49 16.74 -0.13 -3.31
N GLY A 50 15.80 0.06 -4.25
CA GLY A 50 14.36 0.02 -3.98
C GLY A 50 13.90 -1.35 -3.45
N PRO A 51 14.02 -2.43 -4.25
CA PRO A 51 13.73 -3.80 -3.80
C PRO A 51 14.44 -4.18 -2.49
N ARG A 52 15.71 -3.79 -2.33
CA ARG A 52 16.48 -4.05 -1.10
C ARG A 52 15.84 -3.45 0.16
N ASN A 53 15.28 -2.26 0.05
CA ASN A 53 14.63 -1.59 1.17
C ASN A 53 13.22 -2.13 1.43
N LEU A 54 12.48 -2.42 0.37
CA LEU A 54 11.11 -2.97 0.45
C LEU A 54 11.09 -4.34 1.14
N LYS A 55 12.05 -5.23 0.85
CA LYS A 55 12.10 -6.56 1.47
C LYS A 55 12.33 -6.56 2.98
N GLN A 56 12.77 -5.44 3.57
CA GLN A 56 12.95 -5.32 5.02
C GLN A 56 11.63 -5.37 5.79
N PHE A 57 10.52 -4.97 5.15
CA PHE A 57 9.19 -4.99 5.78
C PHE A 57 8.17 -5.86 5.05
N LEU A 58 8.42 -6.25 3.80
CA LEU A 58 7.58 -7.22 3.08
C LEU A 58 7.87 -8.65 3.54
N THR A 59 7.57 -8.95 4.80
CA THR A 59 7.80 -10.26 5.42
C THR A 59 6.50 -10.92 5.85
N PRO A 60 6.45 -12.25 5.99
CA PRO A 60 5.27 -12.94 6.50
C PRO A 60 4.84 -12.45 7.90
N ALA A 61 5.80 -12.09 8.75
CA ALA A 61 5.53 -11.52 10.07
C ALA A 61 4.75 -10.19 10.00
N ASN A 62 4.91 -9.44 8.91
CA ASN A 62 4.18 -8.22 8.63
C ASN A 62 2.97 -8.43 7.71
N GLY A 63 2.56 -9.69 7.47
CA GLY A 63 1.40 -10.06 6.64
C GLY A 63 1.62 -10.00 5.13
N PHE A 64 2.89 -9.99 4.68
CA PHE A 64 3.23 -9.92 3.26
C PHE A 64 4.00 -11.15 2.79
N LYS A 65 3.80 -11.50 1.51
CA LYS A 65 4.75 -12.30 0.74
C LYS A 65 5.07 -11.54 -0.53
N TYR A 66 6.34 -11.43 -0.89
CA TYR A 66 6.74 -10.71 -2.10
C TYR A 66 7.51 -11.58 -3.08
N GLN A 67 7.48 -11.15 -4.34
CA GLN A 67 8.35 -11.66 -5.39
C GLN A 67 8.84 -10.48 -6.23
N VAL A 68 10.13 -10.48 -6.58
CA VAL A 68 10.67 -9.55 -7.57
C VAL A 68 10.20 -10.02 -8.95
N VAL A 69 9.60 -9.12 -9.73
CA VAL A 69 9.10 -9.39 -11.08
C VAL A 69 9.84 -8.54 -12.11
N ARG A 70 10.15 -9.15 -13.25
CA ARG A 70 10.86 -8.53 -14.36
C ARG A 70 9.88 -8.05 -15.44
N PRO A 71 10.29 -7.11 -16.32
CA PRO A 71 9.42 -6.61 -17.37
C PRO A 71 8.86 -7.69 -18.30
N ALA A 72 9.63 -8.73 -18.62
CA ALA A 72 9.18 -9.84 -19.46
C ALA A 72 8.08 -10.67 -18.79
N GLU A 73 8.20 -10.93 -17.49
CA GLU A 73 7.19 -11.67 -16.73
C GLU A 73 5.87 -10.90 -16.65
N ILE A 74 5.94 -9.56 -16.48
CA ILE A 74 4.75 -8.70 -16.52
C ILE A 74 4.06 -8.77 -17.90
N ARG A 75 4.83 -8.72 -19.00
CA ARG A 75 4.28 -8.89 -20.34
C ARG A 75 3.61 -10.26 -20.52
N ASN A 76 4.14 -11.28 -19.86
CA ASN A 76 3.62 -12.65 -19.89
C ASN A 76 2.50 -12.91 -18.87
N GLY A 77 1.99 -11.86 -18.21
CA GLY A 77 0.79 -11.95 -17.38
C GLY A 77 0.99 -12.42 -15.95
N ILE A 78 2.22 -12.36 -15.41
CA ILE A 78 2.51 -12.80 -14.03
C ILE A 78 1.72 -12.05 -12.95
N LEU A 79 1.24 -10.82 -13.26
CA LEU A 79 0.54 -9.98 -12.28
C LEU A 79 -0.77 -10.57 -11.77
N LYS A 80 -1.37 -11.54 -12.46
CA LYS A 80 -2.59 -12.24 -12.01
C LYS A 80 -2.39 -12.99 -10.67
N ASP A 81 -1.14 -13.30 -10.33
CA ASP A 81 -0.77 -14.06 -9.14
C ASP A 81 -0.53 -13.16 -7.90
N PHE A 82 -0.75 -11.85 -8.03
CA PHE A 82 -0.49 -10.85 -6.99
C PHE A 82 -1.71 -10.00 -6.67
N ASP A 83 -1.70 -9.43 -5.48
CA ASP A 83 -2.71 -8.48 -5.02
C ASP A 83 -2.24 -7.04 -5.28
N VAL A 84 -0.93 -6.77 -5.19
CA VAL A 84 -0.33 -5.44 -5.36
C VAL A 84 0.93 -5.50 -6.21
N LEU A 85 1.12 -4.52 -7.09
CA LEU A 85 2.39 -4.21 -7.76
C LEU A 85 3.01 -2.95 -7.15
N ILE A 86 4.25 -3.07 -6.67
CA ILE A 86 5.09 -1.95 -6.27
C ILE A 86 6.04 -1.59 -7.42
N MET A 87 5.94 -0.35 -7.90
CA MET A 87 6.90 0.27 -8.81
C MET A 87 7.83 1.17 -7.99
N PRO A 88 9.10 0.77 -7.76
CA PRO A 88 10.01 1.51 -6.88
C PRO A 88 10.60 2.76 -7.56
N GLY A 89 11.52 3.43 -6.86
CA GLY A 89 12.34 4.50 -7.41
C GLY A 89 13.21 4.10 -8.62
N GLY A 90 13.87 5.08 -9.24
CA GLY A 90 14.67 4.89 -10.45
C GLY A 90 14.37 5.95 -11.52
N SER A 91 14.02 5.52 -12.73
CA SER A 91 13.65 6.41 -13.83
C SER A 91 12.33 5.95 -14.45
N GLY A 92 11.27 6.74 -14.31
CA GLY A 92 9.93 6.37 -14.80
C GLY A 92 9.89 6.12 -16.30
N SER A 93 10.61 6.92 -17.09
CA SER A 93 10.72 6.70 -18.55
C SER A 93 11.47 5.42 -18.90
N LYS A 94 12.52 5.04 -18.15
CA LYS A 94 13.21 3.75 -18.32
C LYS A 94 12.34 2.58 -17.87
N GLN A 95 11.59 2.70 -16.77
CA GLN A 95 10.61 1.69 -16.34
C GLN A 95 9.56 1.48 -17.44
N SER A 96 8.99 2.56 -17.98
CA SER A 96 8.07 2.50 -19.13
C SER A 96 8.71 1.83 -20.35
N LYS A 97 9.95 2.20 -20.70
CA LYS A 97 10.67 1.62 -21.84
C LYS A 97 10.89 0.12 -21.65
N ALA A 98 11.32 -0.30 -20.45
CA ALA A 98 11.57 -1.69 -20.13
C ALA A 98 10.29 -2.54 -20.17
N LEU A 99 9.16 -1.98 -19.73
CA LEU A 99 7.84 -2.62 -19.83
C LEU A 99 7.38 -2.82 -21.28
N ALA A 100 7.81 -1.96 -22.20
CA ALA A 100 7.25 -1.83 -23.55
C ALA A 100 5.74 -1.47 -23.53
N PRO A 101 5.09 -1.18 -24.67
CA PRO A 101 3.65 -0.91 -24.71
C PRO A 101 2.80 -2.02 -24.06
N GLU A 102 3.18 -3.28 -24.26
CA GLU A 102 2.45 -4.46 -23.79
C GLU A 102 2.50 -4.56 -22.27
N GLY A 103 3.67 -4.33 -21.65
CA GLY A 103 3.81 -4.37 -20.20
C GLY A 103 3.08 -3.21 -19.53
N ARG A 104 3.09 -2.02 -20.13
CA ARG A 104 2.28 -0.88 -19.65
C ARG A 104 0.79 -1.20 -19.70
N LYS A 105 0.32 -1.82 -20.78
CA LYS A 105 -1.07 -2.29 -20.92
C LYS A 105 -1.40 -3.35 -19.86
N ALA A 106 -0.50 -4.30 -19.61
CA ALA A 106 -0.67 -5.33 -18.60
C ALA A 106 -0.79 -4.73 -17.17
N VAL A 107 0.05 -3.75 -16.83
CA VAL A 107 -0.05 -3.04 -15.54
C VAL A 107 -1.37 -2.29 -15.44
N ARG A 108 -1.77 -1.53 -16.47
CA ARG A 108 -3.07 -0.83 -16.48
C ARG A 108 -4.23 -1.80 -16.29
N GLN A 109 -4.24 -2.92 -17.00
CA GLN A 109 -5.29 -3.94 -16.90
C GLN A 109 -5.35 -4.58 -15.52
N PHE A 110 -4.18 -4.90 -14.94
CA PHE A 110 -4.08 -5.45 -13.59
C PHE A 110 -4.77 -4.54 -12.56
N VAL A 111 -4.46 -3.24 -12.59
CA VAL A 111 -5.09 -2.27 -11.70
C VAL A 111 -6.58 -2.12 -12.01
N GLN A 112 -6.93 -1.98 -13.29
CA GLN A 112 -8.33 -1.85 -13.70
C GLN A 112 -9.20 -3.02 -13.21
N ASN A 113 -8.63 -4.22 -13.11
CA ASN A 113 -9.30 -5.45 -12.68
C ASN A 113 -9.30 -5.69 -11.17
N GLY A 114 -8.80 -4.74 -10.35
CA GLY A 114 -8.84 -4.86 -8.89
C GLY A 114 -7.47 -4.94 -8.21
N GLY A 115 -6.39 -5.05 -8.98
CA GLY A 115 -5.03 -5.04 -8.44
C GLY A 115 -4.67 -3.68 -7.83
N GLY A 116 -3.83 -3.70 -6.80
CA GLY A 116 -3.27 -2.50 -6.19
C GLY A 116 -2.01 -2.02 -6.92
N TYR A 117 -1.84 -0.70 -7.05
CA TYR A 117 -0.60 -0.09 -7.53
C TYR A 117 0.00 0.82 -6.47
N VAL A 118 1.28 0.60 -6.16
CA VAL A 118 2.08 1.45 -5.27
C VAL A 118 3.25 2.02 -6.05
N GLY A 119 3.23 3.31 -6.35
CA GLY A 119 4.30 4.00 -7.06
C GLY A 119 5.18 4.81 -6.12
N ILE A 120 6.49 4.60 -6.13
CA ILE A 120 7.43 5.37 -5.31
C ILE A 120 8.42 6.10 -6.21
N CYS A 121 8.54 7.42 -6.05
CA CYS A 121 9.41 8.29 -6.86
C CYS A 121 9.19 8.06 -8.37
N ALA A 122 10.07 7.31 -9.04
CA ALA A 122 9.92 6.91 -10.44
C ALA A 122 8.62 6.15 -10.74
N GLY A 123 8.16 5.30 -9.81
CA GLY A 123 6.86 4.66 -9.91
C GLY A 123 5.70 5.64 -9.83
N ALA A 124 5.82 6.75 -9.09
CA ALA A 124 4.82 7.80 -9.04
C ALA A 124 4.84 8.66 -10.33
N TYR A 125 6.02 8.94 -10.89
CA TYR A 125 6.15 9.51 -12.23
C TYR A 125 5.43 8.64 -13.27
N LEU A 126 5.68 7.33 -13.25
CA LEU A 126 5.08 6.36 -14.16
C LEU A 126 3.56 6.28 -14.00
N ALA A 127 3.02 6.38 -12.78
CA ALA A 127 1.58 6.30 -12.54
C ALA A 127 0.79 7.51 -13.07
N SER A 128 1.43 8.69 -13.07
CA SER A 128 0.84 9.99 -13.40
C SER A 128 0.12 10.01 -14.76
N SER A 129 -0.63 11.08 -15.03
CA SER A 129 -1.26 11.34 -16.34
C SER A 129 -0.45 12.30 -17.21
N HIS A 130 0.75 12.73 -16.78
CA HIS A 130 1.46 13.84 -17.43
C HIS A 130 2.16 13.44 -18.74
N TYR A 131 2.87 12.30 -18.77
CA TYR A 131 3.79 11.99 -19.86
C TYR A 131 3.20 11.00 -20.87
N PRO A 132 3.62 11.05 -22.16
CA PRO A 132 3.19 10.05 -23.15
C PRO A 132 3.57 8.60 -22.81
N TRP A 133 4.60 8.43 -21.99
CA TRP A 133 5.06 7.14 -21.49
C TRP A 133 4.43 6.73 -20.16
N SER A 134 3.69 7.64 -19.51
CA SER A 134 3.01 7.32 -18.26
C SER A 134 1.94 6.25 -18.47
N LEU A 135 1.60 5.58 -17.38
CA LEU A 135 0.49 4.66 -17.32
C LEU A 135 -0.83 5.41 -17.34
N GLY A 136 -0.95 6.62 -16.78
CA GLY A 136 -2.23 7.33 -16.71
C GLY A 136 -3.26 6.60 -15.83
N VAL A 137 -2.83 6.17 -14.63
CA VAL A 137 -3.67 5.46 -13.65
C VAL A 137 -4.01 6.32 -12.43
N ILE A 138 -3.51 7.56 -12.39
CA ILE A 138 -3.90 8.57 -11.40
C ILE A 138 -3.95 9.96 -12.06
N ASN A 139 -4.98 10.76 -11.75
CA ASN A 139 -5.24 12.08 -12.34
C ASN A 139 -4.34 13.18 -11.75
N ALA A 140 -3.03 12.92 -11.76
CA ALA A 140 -2.00 13.80 -11.25
C ALA A 140 -0.98 14.11 -12.34
N ARG A 141 -0.56 15.37 -12.40
CA ARG A 141 0.48 15.85 -13.28
C ARG A 141 1.70 16.27 -12.46
N VAL A 142 2.88 16.20 -13.06
CA VAL A 142 4.12 16.69 -12.46
C VAL A 142 4.27 18.20 -12.66
N TRP A 143 4.39 18.94 -11.55
CA TRP A 143 4.79 20.33 -11.51
C TRP A 143 6.31 20.47 -11.66
N ASP A 144 6.74 21.59 -12.25
CA ASP A 144 8.16 21.94 -12.41
C ASP A 144 9.04 20.85 -13.07
N ARG A 145 8.59 20.36 -14.22
CA ARG A 145 9.27 19.28 -14.96
C ARG A 145 10.70 19.60 -15.36
N GLN A 146 11.01 20.87 -15.62
CA GLN A 146 12.32 21.30 -16.08
C GLN A 146 13.39 21.03 -15.03
N HIS A 147 13.03 21.09 -13.74
CA HIS A 147 13.95 20.89 -12.63
C HIS A 147 13.67 19.59 -11.89
N TRP A 148 13.32 18.51 -12.60
CA TRP A 148 13.08 17.19 -11.98
C TRP A 148 14.28 16.71 -11.16
N ALA A 149 15.50 17.04 -11.60
CA ALA A 149 16.74 16.78 -10.87
C ALA A 149 16.96 17.81 -9.75
N ARG A 150 15.93 18.05 -8.92
CA ARG A 150 15.88 19.09 -7.88
C ARG A 150 16.83 18.86 -6.72
N GLY A 151 17.42 17.66 -6.62
CA GLY A 151 18.37 17.30 -5.59
C GLY A 151 17.82 16.24 -4.65
N ALA A 152 18.56 16.03 -3.56
CA ALA A 152 18.24 14.95 -2.65
C ALA A 152 18.60 15.32 -1.22
N GLU A 153 17.61 15.58 -0.38
CA GLU A 153 17.77 15.87 1.05
C GLU A 153 16.71 15.14 1.89
N THR A 154 16.71 15.35 3.21
CA THR A 154 15.58 14.98 4.07
C THR A 154 14.61 16.14 4.10
N VAL A 155 13.33 15.86 3.83
CA VAL A 155 12.25 16.85 3.88
C VAL A 155 11.18 16.42 4.87
N GLU A 156 10.35 17.37 5.28
CA GLU A 156 9.18 17.13 6.12
C GLU A 156 7.94 17.06 5.23
N ILE A 157 7.09 16.08 5.51
CA ILE A 157 5.77 15.93 4.91
C ILE A 157 4.70 15.96 6.01
N GLY A 158 3.63 16.72 5.78
CA GLY A 158 2.49 16.78 6.67
C GLY A 158 1.37 15.88 6.17
N LEU A 159 0.87 14.98 7.02
CA LEU A 159 -0.30 14.15 6.73
C LEU A 159 -1.58 14.97 6.82
N THR A 160 -2.48 14.77 5.85
CA THR A 160 -3.86 15.24 5.92
C THR A 160 -4.67 14.36 6.89
N PRO A 161 -5.90 14.74 7.28
CA PRO A 161 -6.78 13.85 8.06
C PRO A 161 -6.98 12.48 7.40
N ALA A 162 -7.13 12.45 6.07
CA ALA A 162 -7.19 11.20 5.31
C ALA A 162 -5.87 10.43 5.36
N GLY A 163 -4.73 11.12 5.27
CA GLY A 163 -3.41 10.52 5.48
C GLY A 163 -3.27 9.85 6.84
N GLN A 164 -3.77 10.47 7.90
CA GLN A 164 -3.72 9.89 9.24
C GLN A 164 -4.61 8.64 9.38
N GLN A 165 -5.77 8.64 8.72
CA GLN A 165 -6.66 7.48 8.73
C GLN A 165 -6.05 6.27 8.02
N VAL A 166 -5.31 6.51 6.93
CA VAL A 166 -4.85 5.48 6.00
C VAL A 166 -3.43 5.02 6.29
N LEU A 167 -2.52 5.96 6.57
CA LEU A 167 -1.09 5.67 6.64
C LEU A 167 -0.60 5.52 8.07
N ALA A 168 -1.05 6.39 8.98
CA ALA A 168 -0.63 6.36 10.37
C ALA A 168 -1.55 7.17 11.30
N ARG A 169 -2.01 6.54 12.39
CA ARG A 169 -2.81 7.20 13.43
C ARG A 169 -1.99 8.01 14.45
N GLY A 170 -0.66 8.09 14.27
CA GLY A 170 0.27 8.72 15.19
C GLY A 170 0.67 10.13 14.74
N PRO A 171 1.98 10.39 14.49
CA PRO A 171 2.48 11.70 14.08
C PRO A 171 1.73 12.31 12.89
N LYS A 172 1.59 13.64 12.91
CA LYS A 172 1.04 14.43 11.80
C LYS A 172 2.07 14.81 10.76
N SER A 173 3.36 14.79 11.10
CA SER A 173 4.45 15.11 10.18
C SER A 173 5.56 14.06 10.29
N TYR A 174 6.25 13.84 9.17
CA TYR A 174 7.31 12.85 9.04
C TYR A 174 8.50 13.43 8.28
N LYS A 175 9.70 13.16 8.80
CA LYS A 175 10.94 13.33 8.04
C LYS A 175 11.13 12.16 7.09
N VAL A 176 11.24 12.46 5.81
CA VAL A 176 11.39 11.47 4.75
C VAL A 176 12.52 11.87 3.80
N ARG A 177 13.20 10.87 3.27
CA ARG A 177 14.19 11.07 2.20
C ARG A 177 13.47 11.55 0.94
N TYR A 178 13.83 12.71 0.41
CA TYR A 178 13.45 13.13 -0.94
C TYR A 178 14.65 12.98 -1.88
N GLN A 179 14.40 12.49 -3.09
CA GLN A 179 15.42 12.40 -4.14
C GLN A 179 14.75 12.47 -5.51
N ASN A 180 14.65 13.69 -6.06
CA ASN A 180 14.10 13.97 -7.40
C ASN A 180 12.67 13.46 -7.65
N GLY A 181 11.91 13.17 -6.58
CA GLY A 181 10.52 12.71 -6.68
C GLY A 181 9.61 13.73 -7.38
N PRO A 182 8.51 13.30 -8.01
CA PRO A 182 7.61 14.20 -8.72
C PRO A 182 6.93 15.16 -7.75
N LEU A 183 6.88 16.45 -8.08
CA LEU A 183 5.99 17.38 -7.39
C LEU A 183 4.58 17.19 -7.96
N LEU A 184 3.72 16.46 -7.25
CA LEU A 184 2.41 16.07 -7.77
C LEU A 184 1.38 17.18 -7.54
N VAL A 185 0.65 17.54 -8.59
CA VAL A 185 -0.48 18.48 -8.55
C VAL A 185 -1.64 17.93 -9.40
N PRO A 186 -2.88 18.44 -9.25
CA PRO A 186 -4.01 17.90 -9.98
C PRO A 186 -3.83 18.06 -11.49
N ASP A 187 -4.20 17.01 -12.23
CA ASP A 187 -4.38 17.09 -13.68
C ASP A 187 -5.88 17.24 -14.03
N ASN A 188 -6.18 17.51 -15.30
CA ASN A 188 -7.54 17.70 -15.79
C ASN A 188 -7.96 16.62 -16.80
N GLN A 189 -7.64 15.35 -16.52
CA GLN A 189 -8.06 14.24 -17.37
C GLN A 189 -9.51 13.85 -17.08
N GLN A 190 -10.43 14.16 -18.00
CA GLN A 190 -11.88 13.90 -17.82
C GLN A 190 -12.23 12.42 -17.58
N HIS A 191 -11.39 11.50 -18.04
CA HIS A 191 -11.62 10.05 -17.95
C HIS A 191 -10.98 9.40 -16.72
N LEU A 192 -10.31 10.18 -15.85
CA LEU A 192 -9.73 9.68 -14.60
C LEU A 192 -10.41 10.35 -13.40
N PRO A 193 -10.74 9.59 -12.34
CA PRO A 193 -11.24 10.19 -11.12
C PRO A 193 -10.19 11.11 -10.50
N GLY A 194 -10.64 12.11 -9.73
CA GLY A 194 -9.75 12.88 -8.87
C GLY A 194 -9.02 12.00 -7.87
N TYR A 195 -7.96 12.52 -7.26
CA TYR A 195 -7.24 11.83 -6.19
C TYR A 195 -7.43 12.55 -4.85
N GLU A 196 -7.23 11.81 -3.77
CA GLU A 196 -7.17 12.36 -2.42
C GLU A 196 -5.70 12.57 -2.01
N VAL A 197 -5.43 13.71 -1.39
CA VAL A 197 -4.11 14.03 -0.84
C VAL A 197 -3.98 13.40 0.54
N LEU A 198 -2.98 12.54 0.71
CA LEU A 198 -2.64 11.95 2.00
C LEU A 198 -1.53 12.72 2.72
N ALA A 199 -0.63 13.34 1.96
CA ALA A 199 0.41 14.18 2.51
C ALA A 199 0.87 15.26 1.53
N SER A 200 1.31 16.40 2.06
CA SER A 200 1.94 17.50 1.30
C SER A 200 3.35 17.77 1.81
N PHE A 201 4.21 18.30 0.94
CA PHE A 201 5.54 18.75 1.35
C PHE A 201 5.45 20.03 2.20
N GLU A 202 6.05 20.01 3.39
CA GLU A 202 6.12 21.14 4.32
C GLU A 202 7.46 21.89 4.18
N THR A 203 8.53 21.17 3.86
CA THR A 203 9.83 21.74 3.50
C THR A 203 10.20 21.39 2.07
N GLU A 204 11.27 22.01 1.56
CA GLU A 204 11.65 21.89 0.16
C GLU A 204 13.10 21.51 -0.06
N VAL A 205 13.36 21.02 -1.27
CA VAL A 205 14.69 20.97 -1.87
C VAL A 205 14.65 21.92 -3.08
N ALA A 206 15.62 22.81 -3.22
CA ALA A 206 15.72 23.75 -4.34
C ALA A 206 17.15 23.83 -4.86
N ARG A 207 17.69 22.69 -5.33
CA ARG A 207 19.03 22.61 -5.94
C ARG A 207 18.94 22.64 -7.47
N ASN A 208 20.08 22.73 -8.14
CA ASN A 208 20.20 22.57 -9.59
C ASN A 208 19.31 23.53 -10.40
N GLY A 209 19.19 24.78 -9.93
CA GLY A 209 18.42 25.84 -10.58
C GLY A 209 16.91 25.77 -10.32
N ALA A 210 16.44 24.81 -9.51
CA ALA A 210 15.03 24.68 -9.21
C ALA A 210 14.53 25.88 -8.37
N PRO A 211 13.38 26.49 -8.73
CA PRO A 211 12.89 27.66 -8.00
C PRO A 211 12.52 27.32 -6.56
N ALA A 212 12.88 28.22 -5.64
CA ALA A 212 12.45 28.19 -4.24
C ALA A 212 10.94 28.42 -4.14
N GLY A 213 10.28 27.77 -3.18
CA GLY A 213 8.84 27.81 -2.97
C GLY A 213 8.03 26.91 -3.92
N ALA A 214 8.63 26.31 -4.95
CA ALA A 214 7.89 25.50 -5.92
C ALA A 214 7.51 24.10 -5.41
N MET A 215 8.16 23.61 -4.35
CA MET A 215 7.92 22.27 -3.79
C MET A 215 6.94 22.29 -2.61
N VAL A 216 7.02 23.28 -1.72
CA VAL A 216 6.14 23.40 -0.55
C VAL A 216 4.67 23.45 -1.01
N GLY A 217 3.82 22.69 -0.33
CA GLY A 217 2.39 22.60 -0.64
C GLY A 217 2.03 21.66 -1.80
N THR A 218 3.00 21.21 -2.59
CA THR A 218 2.75 20.14 -3.58
C THR A 218 2.54 18.80 -2.88
N HIS A 219 1.87 17.86 -3.55
CA HIS A 219 1.42 16.64 -2.90
C HIS A 219 2.53 15.59 -2.85
N ALA A 220 2.89 15.19 -1.65
CA ALA A 220 3.92 14.19 -1.39
C ALA A 220 3.37 12.77 -1.50
N ILE A 221 2.15 12.53 -1.02
CA ILE A 221 1.50 11.22 -1.08
C ILE A 221 0.04 11.42 -1.51
N ILE A 222 -0.39 10.71 -2.55
CA ILE A 222 -1.75 10.79 -3.10
C ILE A 222 -2.31 9.39 -3.34
N ARG A 223 -3.63 9.26 -3.30
CA ARG A 223 -4.31 8.01 -3.64
C ARG A 223 -5.56 8.22 -4.51
N SER A 224 -5.90 7.25 -5.33
CA SER A 224 -7.15 7.23 -6.10
C SER A 224 -7.55 5.80 -6.47
N LYS A 225 -8.62 5.65 -7.24
CA LYS A 225 -9.04 4.40 -7.87
C LYS A 225 -8.75 4.44 -9.36
N PHE A 226 -8.54 3.27 -9.95
CA PHE A 226 -8.50 3.09 -11.40
C PHE A 226 -9.19 1.78 -11.75
N GLY A 227 -10.37 1.86 -12.38
CA GLY A 227 -11.27 0.71 -12.48
C GLY A 227 -11.67 0.20 -11.08
N ALA A 228 -11.57 -1.11 -10.88
CA ALA A 228 -11.82 -1.76 -9.59
C ALA A 228 -10.62 -1.72 -8.62
N GLY A 229 -9.44 -1.28 -9.08
CA GLY A 229 -8.22 -1.26 -8.28
C GLY A 229 -7.96 0.07 -7.58
N ARG A 230 -6.91 0.06 -6.77
CA ARG A 230 -6.49 1.17 -5.92
C ARG A 230 -5.06 1.57 -6.26
N VAL A 231 -4.83 2.88 -6.36
CA VAL A 231 -3.53 3.46 -6.74
C VAL A 231 -3.08 4.40 -5.64
N ILE A 232 -1.88 4.20 -5.11
CA ILE A 232 -1.23 5.12 -4.18
C ILE A 232 0.16 5.48 -4.70
N CYS A 233 0.49 6.75 -4.64
CA CYS A 233 1.75 7.29 -5.15
C CYS A 233 2.47 8.07 -4.05
N TYR A 234 3.75 7.77 -3.86
CA TYR A 234 4.68 8.44 -2.99
C TYR A 234 5.69 9.17 -3.86
N SER A 235 5.75 10.49 -3.74
CA SER A 235 6.84 11.27 -4.30
C SER A 235 8.18 11.02 -3.59
N PRO A 236 8.25 11.11 -2.24
CA PRO A 236 9.49 10.85 -1.50
C PRO A 236 9.74 9.34 -1.33
N HIS A 237 10.77 9.00 -0.56
CA HIS A 237 11.19 7.64 -0.24
C HIS A 237 11.01 7.27 1.25
N PRO A 238 9.78 7.08 1.77
CA PRO A 238 9.59 6.59 3.13
C PRO A 238 10.13 5.16 3.35
N GLU A 239 10.33 4.40 2.27
CA GLU A 239 10.93 3.06 2.31
C GLU A 239 12.44 3.09 2.54
N ALA A 240 13.11 4.25 2.45
CA ALA A 240 14.55 4.36 2.66
C ALA A 240 15.00 3.74 3.99
N GLN A 241 16.31 3.44 4.11
CA GLN A 241 16.87 2.70 5.25
C GLN A 241 16.44 3.23 6.63
N ASP A 242 16.42 4.55 6.82
CA ASP A 242 15.99 5.20 8.08
C ASP A 242 14.63 5.89 7.96
N GLY A 243 13.89 5.58 6.90
CA GLY A 243 12.57 6.15 6.63
C GLY A 243 11.46 5.47 7.43
N PRO A 244 10.29 6.13 7.57
CA PRO A 244 9.10 5.56 8.22
C PRO A 244 8.43 4.53 7.29
N LYS A 245 9.03 3.34 7.18
CA LYS A 245 8.60 2.26 6.26
C LYS A 245 7.15 1.83 6.47
N SER A 246 6.62 2.02 7.68
CA SER A 246 5.20 1.78 8.00
C SER A 246 4.24 2.60 7.11
N LEU A 247 4.62 3.80 6.66
CA LEU A 247 3.79 4.57 5.73
C LEU A 247 3.60 3.85 4.39
N VAL A 248 4.62 3.14 3.91
CA VAL A 248 4.50 2.32 2.68
C VAL A 248 3.75 1.03 2.97
N ALA A 249 4.03 0.36 4.10
CA ALA A 249 3.32 -0.87 4.48
C ALA A 249 1.80 -0.64 4.58
N SER A 250 1.35 0.42 5.26
CA SER A 250 -0.06 0.78 5.36
C SER A 250 -0.68 1.09 3.98
N GLY A 251 0.08 1.74 3.10
CA GLY A 251 -0.37 1.98 1.73
C GLY A 251 -0.48 0.72 0.88
N VAL A 252 0.41 -0.27 1.08
CA VAL A 252 0.32 -1.59 0.44
C VAL A 252 -0.94 -2.31 0.92
N TYR A 253 -1.21 -2.32 2.23
CA TYR A 253 -2.45 -2.87 2.79
C TYR A 253 -3.69 -2.22 2.18
N TRP A 254 -3.73 -0.89 2.17
CA TRP A 254 -4.84 -0.16 1.56
C TRP A 254 -5.01 -0.49 0.08
N ALA A 255 -3.91 -0.58 -0.68
CA ALA A 255 -3.95 -0.89 -2.11
C ALA A 255 -4.38 -2.34 -2.39
N ALA A 256 -4.06 -3.27 -1.49
CA ALA A 256 -4.45 -4.68 -1.55
C ALA A 256 -5.95 -4.92 -1.27
N GLN A 257 -6.69 -3.90 -0.81
CA GLN A 257 -8.12 -4.00 -0.48
C GLN A 257 -8.44 -5.01 0.64
N VAL A 258 -7.46 -5.21 1.53
CA VAL A 258 -7.64 -5.95 2.79
C VAL A 258 -8.02 -4.93 3.87
N ASP A 259 -9.23 -4.39 3.72
CA ASP A 259 -9.87 -3.56 4.74
C ASP A 259 -10.71 -4.45 5.67
#